data_AF-A0A836L2Y6-F1
#
_entry.id   AF-A0A836L2Y6-F1
#
_cell.length_a   1.000
_cell.length_b   1.000
_cell.length_c   1.000
_cell.angle_alpha   90.00
_cell.angle_beta   90.00
_cell.angle_gamma   90.00
#
_symmetry.space_group_name_H-M   'P 1'
#
loop_
_entity.id
_entity.type
_entity.pdbx_description
1 polymer ?
#
loop_
_entity_poly.entity_id
_entity_poly.type
_entity_poly.pdbx_seq_one_letter_code
_entity_poly.pdbx_strand_id
1 'polypeptide(L)'
;MSSVLTGALAYASSVATIVALYPYRDFVKSADLRNLPRAKDLGDYCLKRYKGILGSPSQPMLLAVPHAALYFGYVFAAGGAAGSLLGGFLFGYAKTFVRTVSHRMNGGGCRYNKLEVRGYSGPLNCIALSAQHYGVLSFFPGALAASLVGVLWYGISLAVLQQTYSRSFGEDLWSAFRIHALLTFLTAPVRNAMRSSTYWSERPGGVHALRDYVAAERAVFREMGGVFRSMARDEGFRFFFNGVLRTTFKSSVPFAVTYALFKSMGGSIGLPTGSSYRGVHSGRHFSRRF
;
A
#
# COMPACT_ATOMS: atom_id res chain seq x y z
N MET A 1 -8.94 17.34 -13.70
CA MET A 1 -7.70 17.59 -12.90
C MET A 1 -6.56 16.84 -13.58
N SER A 2 -5.34 17.39 -13.66
CA SER A 2 -4.22 16.68 -14.29
C SER A 2 -3.76 15.50 -13.41
N SER A 3 -3.23 14.44 -14.03
CA SER A 3 -2.68 13.28 -13.31
C SER A 3 -1.54 13.67 -12.37
N VAL A 4 -0.68 14.60 -12.80
CA VAL A 4 0.44 15.15 -12.00
C VAL A 4 -0.07 15.86 -10.74
N LEU A 5 -1.05 16.75 -10.87
CA LEU A 5 -1.64 17.45 -9.73
C LEU A 5 -2.34 16.47 -8.78
N THR A 6 -3.02 15.46 -9.33
CA THR A 6 -3.64 14.38 -8.54
C THR A 6 -2.60 13.60 -7.74
N GLY A 7 -1.49 13.23 -8.37
CA GLY A 7 -0.37 12.57 -7.71
C GLY A 7 0.24 13.43 -6.61
N ALA A 8 0.40 14.74 -6.84
CA ALA A 8 0.95 15.67 -5.85
C ALA A 8 0.02 15.85 -4.62
N LEU A 9 -1.29 16.00 -4.83
CA LEU A 9 -2.27 16.08 -3.74
C LEU A 9 -2.37 14.75 -2.97
N ALA A 10 -2.31 13.61 -3.68
CA ALA A 10 -2.27 12.29 -3.06
C ALA A 10 -0.98 12.07 -2.26
N TYR A 11 0.15 12.61 -2.73
CA TYR A 11 1.40 12.59 -2.00
C TYR A 11 1.29 13.40 -0.70
N ALA A 12 0.82 14.65 -0.77
CA ALA A 12 0.68 15.51 0.40
C ALA A 12 -0.29 14.94 1.45
N SER A 13 -1.47 14.46 1.02
CA SER A 13 -2.43 13.79 1.91
C SER A 13 -1.87 12.50 2.52
N SER A 14 -1.08 11.73 1.77
CA SER A 14 -0.41 10.53 2.27
C SER A 14 0.68 10.86 3.29
N VAL A 15 1.51 11.89 3.07
CA VAL A 15 2.49 12.38 4.05
C VAL A 15 1.76 12.80 5.34
N ALA A 16 0.72 13.63 5.23
CA ALA A 16 -0.07 14.05 6.37
C ALA A 16 -0.67 12.86 7.14
N THR A 17 -1.21 11.87 6.41
CA THR A 17 -1.75 10.65 7.01
C THR A 17 -0.68 9.81 7.70
N ILE A 18 0.50 9.65 7.10
CA ILE A 18 1.61 8.89 7.69
C ILE A 18 2.07 9.53 8.99
N VAL A 19 2.18 10.85 9.04
CA VAL A 19 2.55 11.60 10.24
C VAL A 19 1.46 11.49 11.30
N ALA A 20 0.20 11.77 10.93
CA ALA A 20 -0.93 11.77 11.86
C ALA A 20 -1.25 10.37 12.44
N LEU A 21 -1.20 9.33 11.61
CA LEU A 21 -1.51 7.95 12.01
C LEU A 21 -0.26 7.15 12.42
N TYR A 22 0.87 7.80 12.64
CA TYR A 22 2.07 7.10 13.07
C TYR A 22 1.88 6.32 14.38
N PRO A 23 1.26 6.91 15.43
CA PRO A 23 0.99 6.18 16.68
C PRO A 23 0.03 5.01 16.47
N TYR A 24 -1.00 5.20 15.63
CA TYR A 24 -1.97 4.16 15.28
C TYR A 24 -1.29 2.96 14.61
N ARG A 25 -0.41 3.21 13.63
CA ARG A 25 0.30 2.14 12.92
C ARG A 25 1.16 1.29 13.85
N ASP A 26 1.71 1.89 14.89
CA ASP A 26 2.52 1.20 15.88
C ASP A 26 1.69 0.43 16.89
N PHE A 27 0.60 1.03 17.35
CA PHE A 27 -0.37 0.35 18.19
C PHE A 27 -0.91 -0.93 17.52
N VAL A 28 -1.29 -0.86 16.24
CA VAL A 28 -1.77 -2.04 15.49
C VAL A 28 -0.63 -3.07 15.26
N LYS A 29 0.64 -2.65 15.33
CA LYS A 29 1.80 -3.55 15.25
C LYS A 29 2.17 -4.18 16.59
N SER A 30 1.99 -3.49 17.71
CA SER A 30 2.27 -3.98 19.06
C SER A 30 1.09 -4.68 19.72
N ALA A 31 -0.13 -4.49 19.20
CA ALA A 31 -1.32 -5.24 19.58
C ALA A 31 -1.17 -6.71 19.14
N ASP A 32 -0.34 -7.45 19.86
CA ASP A 32 -0.48 -8.88 20.03
C ASP A 32 -1.39 -9.08 21.24
N LEU A 33 -2.60 -9.62 21.03
CA LEU A 33 -3.63 -9.78 22.07
C LEU A 33 -3.13 -10.60 23.27
N ARG A 34 -2.04 -11.36 23.10
CA ARG A 34 -1.43 -12.19 24.14
C ARG A 34 -0.38 -11.46 24.98
N ASN A 35 0.22 -10.38 24.47
CA ASN A 35 1.34 -9.68 25.10
C ASN A 35 1.20 -8.16 24.89
N LEU A 36 0.14 -7.56 25.44
CA LEU A 36 0.02 -6.10 25.47
C LEU A 36 1.16 -5.53 26.34
N PRO A 37 2.05 -4.68 25.80
CA PRO A 37 2.99 -3.94 26.63
C PRO A 37 2.20 -3.10 27.63
N ARG A 38 2.70 -2.96 28.87
CA ARG A 38 2.07 -2.09 29.87
C ARG A 38 1.86 -0.70 29.27
N ALA A 39 0.66 -0.12 29.44
CA ALA A 39 0.26 1.13 28.77
C ALA A 39 1.24 2.31 28.97
N LYS A 40 1.97 2.31 30.10
CA LYS A 40 3.01 3.30 30.44
C LYS A 40 4.22 3.23 29.50
N ASP A 41 4.62 2.04 29.06
CA ASP A 41 5.76 1.83 28.14
C ASP A 41 5.38 2.13 26.68
N LEU A 42 4.09 2.05 26.36
CA LEU A 42 3.56 2.25 25.01
C LEU A 42 3.59 3.72 24.59
N GLY A 43 3.30 4.63 25.52
CA GLY A 43 3.40 6.07 25.31
C GLY A 43 4.83 6.51 24.99
N ASP A 44 5.79 6.08 25.82
CA ASP A 44 7.21 6.38 25.62
C ASP A 44 7.77 5.74 24.35
N TYR A 45 7.34 4.52 24.01
CA TYR A 45 7.69 3.85 22.77
C TYR A 45 7.20 4.64 21.54
N CYS A 46 5.93 5.03 21.51
CA CYS A 46 5.35 5.82 20.43
C CYS A 46 6.02 7.20 20.33
N LEU A 47 6.30 7.86 21.45
CA LEU A 47 6.95 9.17 21.50
C LEU A 47 8.38 9.11 20.95
N LYS A 48 9.20 8.12 21.37
CA LYS A 48 10.57 7.93 20.87
C LYS A 48 10.57 7.70 19.36
N ARG A 49 9.64 6.90 18.86
CA ARG A 49 9.54 6.62 17.43
C ARG A 49 9.04 7.82 16.62
N TYR A 50 8.10 8.59 17.18
CA TYR A 50 7.61 9.84 16.58
C TYR A 50 8.72 10.88 16.50
N LYS A 51 9.52 11.05 17.56
CA LYS A 51 10.75 11.87 17.55
C LYS A 51 11.72 11.39 16.47
N GLY A 52 11.89 10.08 16.29
CA GLY A 52 12.70 9.50 15.21
C GLY A 52 12.20 9.88 13.82
N ILE A 53 10.88 9.92 13.59
CA ILE A 53 10.31 10.40 12.32
C ILE A 53 10.57 11.89 12.10
N LEU A 54 10.38 12.71 13.13
CA LEU A 54 10.64 14.15 13.03
C LEU A 54 12.12 14.44 12.75
N GLY A 55 13.02 13.63 13.33
CA GLY A 55 14.46 13.70 13.05
C GLY A 55 14.87 13.15 11.68
N SER A 56 13.95 12.56 10.90
CA SER A 56 14.24 11.97 9.59
C SER A 56 13.04 12.12 8.64
N PRO A 57 12.74 13.35 8.17
CA PRO A 57 11.56 13.65 7.36
C PRO A 57 11.56 12.95 5.99
N SER A 58 12.71 12.47 5.52
CA SER A 58 12.84 11.68 4.30
C SER A 58 12.08 10.35 4.37
N GLN A 59 11.85 9.77 5.55
CA GLN A 59 11.15 8.51 5.73
C GLN A 59 9.64 8.58 5.40
N PRO A 60 8.84 9.48 6.01
CA PRO A 60 7.42 9.62 5.65
C PRO A 60 7.25 10.05 4.18
N MET A 61 8.16 10.89 3.69
CA MET A 61 8.20 11.30 2.28
C MET A 61 8.39 10.11 1.33
N LEU A 62 9.31 9.20 1.63
CA LEU A 62 9.52 7.99 0.83
C LEU A 62 8.32 7.03 0.93
N LEU A 63 7.72 6.90 2.11
CA LEU A 63 6.55 6.05 2.35
C LEU A 63 5.27 6.54 1.67
N ALA A 64 5.19 7.83 1.32
CA ALA A 64 4.04 8.41 0.64
C ALA A 64 4.00 8.11 -0.88
N VAL A 65 5.15 7.82 -1.49
CA VAL A 65 5.33 7.60 -2.94
C VAL A 65 4.32 6.58 -3.53
N PRO A 66 4.03 5.42 -2.89
CA PRO A 66 3.09 4.46 -3.46
C PRO A 66 1.68 5.01 -3.67
N HIS A 67 1.16 5.81 -2.72
CA HIS A 67 -0.16 6.42 -2.86
C HIS A 67 -0.15 7.52 -3.93
N ALA A 68 0.93 8.28 -4.05
CA ALA A 68 1.06 9.25 -5.15
C ALA A 68 1.01 8.56 -6.52
N ALA A 69 1.77 7.47 -6.66
CA ALA A 69 1.82 6.66 -7.88
C ALA A 69 0.46 6.02 -8.22
N LEU A 70 -0.27 5.56 -7.20
CA LEU A 70 -1.63 5.05 -7.33
C LEU A 70 -2.59 6.07 -7.96
N TYR A 71 -2.71 7.26 -7.36
CA TYR A 71 -3.65 8.29 -7.80
C TYR A 71 -3.23 8.91 -9.14
N PHE A 72 -1.92 9.09 -9.34
CA PHE A 72 -1.37 9.49 -10.63
C PHE A 72 -1.77 8.50 -11.73
N GLY A 73 -1.50 7.20 -11.54
CA GLY A 73 -1.82 6.17 -12.53
C GLY A 73 -3.31 6.03 -12.77
N TYR A 74 -4.11 6.16 -11.72
CA TYR A 74 -5.55 6.11 -11.81
C TYR A 74 -6.11 7.20 -12.73
N VAL A 75 -5.72 8.46 -12.52
CA VAL A 75 -6.19 9.58 -13.33
C VAL A 75 -5.52 9.61 -14.71
N PHE A 76 -4.26 9.19 -14.81
CA PHE A 76 -3.54 9.11 -16.08
C PHE A 76 -4.24 8.18 -17.09
N ALA A 77 -4.76 7.04 -16.62
CA ALA A 77 -5.56 6.13 -17.44
C ALA A 77 -7.06 6.46 -17.45
N ALA A 78 -7.43 7.73 -17.22
CA ALA A 78 -8.80 8.25 -17.28
C ALA A 78 -9.81 7.61 -16.29
N GLY A 79 -9.32 7.02 -15.19
CA GLY A 79 -10.16 6.43 -14.15
C GLY A 79 -10.79 5.08 -14.52
N GLY A 80 -11.85 4.70 -13.80
CA GLY A 80 -12.57 3.44 -14.04
C GLY A 80 -11.68 2.19 -13.92
N ALA A 81 -11.92 1.20 -14.78
CA ALA A 81 -11.19 -0.07 -14.77
C ALA A 81 -9.73 0.11 -15.20
N ALA A 82 -9.46 0.85 -16.28
CA ALA A 82 -8.10 1.10 -16.76
C ALA A 82 -7.25 1.86 -15.71
N GLY A 83 -7.84 2.89 -15.08
CA GLY A 83 -7.26 3.58 -13.93
C GLY A 83 -6.99 2.66 -12.75
N SER A 84 -7.91 1.75 -12.41
CA SER A 84 -7.72 0.80 -11.32
C SER A 84 -6.52 -0.12 -11.55
N LEU A 85 -6.35 -0.61 -12.78
CA LEU A 85 -5.25 -1.48 -13.18
C LEU A 85 -3.91 -0.74 -13.15
N LEU A 86 -3.82 0.41 -13.85
CA LEU A 86 -2.58 1.18 -13.92
C LEU A 86 -2.19 1.74 -12.55
N GLY A 87 -3.13 2.33 -11.81
CA GLY A 87 -2.88 2.84 -10.47
C GLY A 87 -2.43 1.74 -9.51
N GLY A 88 -3.10 0.59 -9.50
CA GLY A 88 -2.72 -0.56 -8.68
C GLY A 88 -1.35 -1.14 -9.05
N PHE A 89 -1.02 -1.17 -10.34
CA PHE A 89 0.29 -1.59 -10.84
C PHE A 89 1.40 -0.64 -10.38
N LEU A 90 1.23 0.66 -10.57
CA LEU A 90 2.20 1.66 -10.13
C LEU A 90 2.36 1.67 -8.61
N PHE A 91 1.27 1.48 -7.86
CA PHE A 91 1.31 1.31 -6.41
C PHE A 91 2.19 0.13 -5.99
N GLY A 92 2.03 -1.03 -6.64
CA GLY A 92 2.80 -2.24 -6.35
C GLY A 92 4.30 -2.04 -6.54
N TYR A 93 4.69 -1.53 -7.71
CA TYR A 93 6.09 -1.22 -8.04
C TYR A 93 6.70 -0.17 -7.11
N ALA A 94 5.98 0.92 -6.85
CA ALA A 94 6.45 1.97 -5.94
C ALA A 94 6.61 1.43 -4.52
N LYS A 95 5.67 0.60 -4.06
CA LYS A 95 5.72 -0.03 -2.73
C LYS A 95 6.91 -0.99 -2.60
N THR A 96 7.18 -1.82 -3.60
CA THR A 96 8.35 -2.71 -3.58
C THR A 96 9.64 -1.91 -3.62
N PHE A 97 9.73 -0.88 -4.47
CA PHE A 97 10.88 -0.01 -4.56
C PHE A 97 11.19 0.65 -3.20
N VAL A 98 10.20 1.30 -2.60
CA VAL A 98 10.34 1.97 -1.29
C VAL A 98 10.74 0.98 -0.20
N ARG A 99 10.14 -0.21 -0.19
CA ARG A 99 10.49 -1.27 0.77
C ARG A 99 11.94 -1.71 0.61
N THR A 100 12.39 -1.95 -0.63
CA THR A 100 13.75 -2.39 -0.93
C THR A 100 14.77 -1.32 -0.56
N VAL A 101 14.54 -0.07 -0.94
CA VAL A 101 15.39 1.07 -0.56
C VAL A 101 15.46 1.18 0.97
N SER A 102 14.32 1.14 1.67
CA SER A 102 14.29 1.21 3.14
C SER A 102 15.02 0.04 3.79
N HIS A 103 14.94 -1.17 3.20
CA HIS A 103 15.62 -2.34 3.72
C HIS A 103 17.14 -2.23 3.58
N ARG A 104 17.62 -1.78 2.41
CA ARG A 104 19.05 -1.58 2.14
C ARG A 104 19.65 -0.44 2.97
N MET A 105 18.90 0.65 3.16
CA MET A 105 19.32 1.79 4.01
C MET A 105 19.42 1.46 5.49
N ASN A 106 18.62 0.52 5.99
CA ASN A 106 18.64 0.08 7.40
C ASN A 106 19.60 -1.10 7.63
N GLY A 107 20.62 -1.27 6.77
CA GLY A 107 21.64 -2.31 6.90
C GLY A 107 21.13 -3.73 6.70
N GLY A 108 20.22 -3.94 5.75
CA GLY A 108 19.52 -5.21 5.51
C GLY A 108 20.43 -6.45 5.43
N GLY A 109 20.63 -7.13 6.56
CA GLY A 109 21.36 -8.40 6.64
C GLY A 109 22.84 -8.35 6.22
N CYS A 110 23.56 -9.46 6.42
CA CYS A 110 24.99 -9.57 6.13
C CYS A 110 25.37 -9.28 4.66
N ARG A 111 24.40 -9.26 3.73
CA ARG A 111 24.63 -9.10 2.28
C ARG A 111 24.93 -7.67 1.86
N TYR A 112 24.24 -6.69 2.44
CA TYR A 112 24.47 -5.26 2.14
C TYR A 112 25.52 -4.63 3.06
N ASN A 113 25.92 -5.35 4.11
CA ASN A 113 26.90 -4.91 5.09
C ASN A 113 28.22 -4.46 4.46
N LYS A 114 28.67 -5.05 3.33
CA LYS A 114 29.89 -4.62 2.62
C LYS A 114 29.76 -3.23 1.97
N LEU A 115 28.56 -2.86 1.51
CA LEU A 115 28.27 -1.53 0.97
C LEU A 115 27.99 -0.52 2.09
N GLU A 116 27.39 -0.97 3.19
CA GLU A 116 27.21 -0.19 4.39
C GLU A 116 28.53 0.17 5.07
N VAL A 117 29.54 -0.70 5.01
CA VAL A 117 30.93 -0.39 5.39
C VAL A 117 31.53 0.74 4.54
N ARG A 118 31.06 0.92 3.28
CA ARG A 118 31.38 2.10 2.45
C ARG A 118 30.44 3.29 2.70
N GLY A 119 29.34 3.08 3.42
CA GLY A 119 28.34 4.07 3.80
C GLY A 119 27.39 4.49 2.67
N TYR A 120 26.08 4.33 2.87
CA TYR A 120 25.09 5.08 2.09
C TYR A 120 24.87 6.45 2.73
N SER A 121 25.31 7.51 2.07
CA SER A 121 25.11 8.90 2.54
C SER A 121 23.65 9.37 2.50
N GLY A 122 22.78 8.65 1.80
CA GLY A 122 21.35 9.00 1.68
C GLY A 122 20.60 8.08 0.71
N PRO A 123 19.28 8.31 0.52
CA PRO A 123 18.43 7.47 -0.31
C PRO A 123 18.86 7.46 -1.78
N LEU A 124 19.25 8.63 -2.33
CA LEU A 124 19.71 8.72 -3.72
C LEU A 124 21.04 7.97 -3.94
N ASN A 125 21.96 8.06 -2.98
CA ASN A 125 23.21 7.31 -3.04
C ASN A 125 22.94 5.80 -2.93
N CYS A 126 22.02 5.39 -2.04
CA CYS A 126 21.56 4.01 -1.97
C CYS A 126 20.98 3.52 -3.29
N ILE A 127 20.18 4.34 -3.97
CA ILE A 127 19.60 3.98 -5.27
C ILE A 127 20.68 3.85 -6.33
N ALA A 128 21.55 4.85 -6.47
CA ALA A 128 22.59 4.90 -7.50
C ALA A 128 23.59 3.74 -7.36
N LEU A 129 24.20 3.58 -6.18
CA LEU A 129 25.18 2.52 -5.94
C LEU A 129 24.55 1.13 -6.05
N SER A 130 23.34 0.93 -5.52
CA SER A 130 22.70 -0.38 -5.61
C SER A 130 22.20 -0.70 -7.01
N ALA A 131 21.81 0.30 -7.81
CA ALA A 131 21.47 0.10 -9.22
C ALA A 131 22.70 -0.33 -10.04
N GLN A 132 23.87 0.25 -9.75
CA GLN A 132 25.13 -0.14 -10.39
C GLN A 132 25.54 -1.57 -9.98
N HIS A 133 25.48 -1.90 -8.69
CA HIS A 133 25.96 -3.18 -8.19
C HIS A 133 25.00 -4.35 -8.38
N TYR A 134 23.69 -4.13 -8.30
CA TYR A 134 22.68 -5.20 -8.33
C TYR A 134 21.69 -5.07 -9.50
N GLY A 135 21.79 -4.02 -10.31
CA GLY A 135 20.83 -3.73 -11.38
C GLY A 135 19.53 -3.09 -10.88
N VAL A 136 18.90 -2.30 -11.74
CA VAL A 136 17.65 -1.57 -11.41
C VAL A 136 16.49 -2.51 -11.09
N LEU A 137 16.42 -3.67 -11.74
CA LEU A 137 15.34 -4.63 -11.54
C LEU A 137 15.41 -5.30 -10.15
N SER A 138 16.56 -5.25 -9.47
CA SER A 138 16.70 -5.76 -8.11
C SER A 138 15.86 -5.02 -7.07
N PHE A 139 15.38 -3.80 -7.37
CA PHE A 139 14.53 -3.03 -6.46
C PHE A 139 13.08 -3.54 -6.42
N PHE A 140 12.69 -4.39 -7.38
CA PHE A 140 11.31 -4.77 -7.61
C PHE A 140 11.00 -6.26 -7.35
N PRO A 141 11.56 -6.91 -6.31
CA PRO A 141 11.29 -8.33 -6.08
C PRO A 141 9.82 -8.54 -5.68
N GLY A 142 9.10 -9.36 -6.44
CA GLY A 142 7.68 -9.63 -6.23
C GLY A 142 6.80 -8.42 -6.55
N ALA A 143 7.25 -7.52 -7.41
CA ALA A 143 6.49 -6.31 -7.74
C ALA A 143 5.17 -6.64 -8.43
N LEU A 144 5.08 -7.69 -9.26
CA LEU A 144 3.81 -8.08 -9.87
C LEU A 144 2.83 -8.64 -8.82
N ALA A 145 3.31 -9.40 -7.85
CA ALA A 145 2.47 -9.86 -6.74
C ALA A 145 1.98 -8.67 -5.89
N ALA A 146 2.86 -7.72 -5.59
CA ALA A 146 2.48 -6.49 -4.89
C ALA A 146 1.48 -5.63 -5.70
N SER A 147 1.65 -5.58 -7.02
CA SER A 147 0.74 -4.90 -7.96
C SER A 147 -0.62 -5.54 -8.01
N LEU A 148 -0.71 -6.87 -8.01
CA LEU A 148 -2.01 -7.57 -7.99
C LEU A 148 -2.78 -7.24 -6.70
N VAL A 149 -2.12 -7.24 -5.54
CA VAL A 149 -2.73 -6.74 -4.29
C VAL A 149 -3.04 -5.25 -4.39
N GLY A 150 -2.19 -4.46 -5.03
CA GLY A 150 -2.39 -3.03 -5.29
C GLY A 150 -3.67 -2.73 -6.06
N VAL A 151 -3.90 -3.46 -7.16
CA VAL A 151 -5.13 -3.40 -7.95
C VAL A 151 -6.33 -3.79 -7.10
N LEU A 152 -6.28 -4.96 -6.47
CA LEU A 152 -7.39 -5.52 -5.72
C LEU A 152 -7.82 -4.65 -4.53
N TRP A 153 -6.86 -4.07 -3.81
CA TRP A 153 -7.15 -3.28 -2.61
C TRP A 153 -7.42 -1.82 -2.95
N TYR A 154 -6.51 -1.19 -3.69
CA TYR A 154 -6.50 0.26 -3.86
C TYR A 154 -7.11 0.68 -5.19
N GLY A 155 -6.75 0.01 -6.29
CA GLY A 155 -7.28 0.32 -7.61
C GLY A 155 -8.80 0.18 -7.68
N ILE A 156 -9.33 -0.97 -7.27
CA ILE A 156 -10.77 -1.24 -7.25
C ILE A 156 -11.47 -0.30 -6.25
N SER A 157 -10.86 -0.03 -5.09
CA SER A 157 -11.43 0.95 -4.14
C SER A 157 -11.62 2.31 -4.79
N LEU A 158 -10.64 2.83 -5.53
CA LEU A 158 -10.77 4.10 -6.23
C LEU A 158 -11.83 4.05 -7.33
N ALA A 159 -11.94 2.95 -8.08
CA ALA A 159 -12.99 2.76 -9.09
C ALA A 159 -14.40 2.80 -8.48
N VAL A 160 -14.61 2.18 -7.33
CA VAL A 160 -15.89 2.22 -6.63
C VAL A 160 -16.12 3.62 -6.02
N LEU A 161 -15.09 4.23 -5.45
CA LEU A 161 -15.18 5.58 -4.86
C LEU A 161 -15.45 6.68 -5.90
N GLN A 162 -15.03 6.49 -7.15
CA GLN A 162 -15.37 7.40 -8.25
C GLN A 162 -16.90 7.47 -8.49
N GLN A 163 -17.62 6.40 -8.17
CA GLN A 163 -19.07 6.30 -8.33
C GLN A 163 -19.84 6.85 -7.12
N THR A 164 -19.17 7.07 -5.99
CA THR A 164 -19.79 7.63 -4.78
C THR A 164 -19.63 9.14 -4.75
N TYR A 165 -20.73 9.85 -4.50
CA TYR A 165 -20.73 11.29 -4.28
C TYR A 165 -20.94 11.58 -2.80
N SER A 166 -20.07 12.40 -2.24
CA SER A 166 -20.03 12.77 -0.82
C SER A 166 -19.62 14.24 -0.72
N ARG A 167 -20.20 14.94 0.26
CA ARG A 167 -19.97 16.40 0.45
C ARG A 167 -19.13 16.70 1.69
N SER A 168 -18.87 15.71 2.53
CA SER A 168 -18.16 15.90 3.79
C SER A 168 -16.99 14.93 3.96
N PHE A 169 -15.97 15.38 4.69
CA PHE A 169 -14.80 14.58 5.05
C PHE A 169 -15.19 13.26 5.75
N GLY A 170 -16.19 13.30 6.65
CA GLY A 170 -16.65 12.12 7.39
C GLY A 170 -17.28 11.06 6.48
N GLU A 171 -18.09 11.48 5.49
CA GLU A 171 -18.67 10.58 4.50
C GLU A 171 -17.60 9.98 3.56
N ASP A 172 -16.63 10.80 3.13
CA ASP A 172 -15.49 10.35 2.32
C ASP A 172 -14.65 9.31 3.08
N LEU A 173 -14.34 9.60 4.35
CA LEU A 173 -13.60 8.71 5.23
C LEU A 173 -14.33 7.38 5.40
N TRP A 174 -15.62 7.42 5.76
CA TRP A 174 -16.40 6.22 6.02
C TRP A 174 -16.61 5.38 4.76
N SER A 175 -16.90 6.03 3.63
CA SER A 175 -17.07 5.36 2.34
C SER A 175 -15.78 4.70 1.88
N ALA A 176 -14.63 5.38 2.00
CA ALA A 176 -13.34 4.80 1.68
C ALA A 176 -12.98 3.65 2.61
N PHE A 177 -13.24 3.79 3.91
CA PHE A 177 -12.99 2.74 4.89
C PHE A 177 -13.79 1.48 4.58
N ARG A 178 -15.12 1.57 4.40
CA ARG A 178 -15.98 0.39 4.18
C ARG A 178 -15.63 -0.35 2.89
N ILE A 179 -15.38 0.39 1.80
CA ILE A 179 -15.06 -0.19 0.49
C ILE A 179 -13.72 -0.91 0.56
N HIS A 180 -12.69 -0.23 1.08
CA HIS A 180 -11.36 -0.81 1.19
C HIS A 180 -11.33 -1.96 2.20
N ALA A 181 -12.05 -1.86 3.32
CA ALA A 181 -12.16 -2.95 4.30
C ALA A 181 -12.79 -4.20 3.68
N LEU A 182 -13.89 -4.05 2.96
CA LEU A 182 -14.53 -5.15 2.23
C LEU A 182 -13.55 -5.80 1.24
N LEU A 183 -12.86 -4.99 0.42
CA LEU A 183 -11.89 -5.52 -0.55
C LEU A 183 -10.71 -6.24 0.12
N THR A 184 -10.16 -5.70 1.21
CA THR A 184 -9.09 -6.36 1.96
C THR A 184 -9.53 -7.70 2.55
N PHE A 185 -10.78 -7.80 2.99
CA PHE A 185 -11.36 -9.03 3.54
C PHE A 185 -11.59 -10.07 2.45
N LEU A 186 -12.27 -9.69 1.35
CA LEU A 186 -12.57 -10.59 0.22
C LEU A 186 -11.31 -11.14 -0.45
N THR A 187 -10.24 -10.33 -0.47
CA THR A 187 -8.98 -10.69 -1.13
C THR A 187 -7.90 -11.15 -0.14
N ALA A 188 -8.28 -11.37 1.14
CA ALA A 188 -7.39 -11.94 2.15
C ALA A 188 -6.77 -13.29 1.73
N PRO A 189 -7.51 -14.23 1.10
CA PRO A 189 -6.93 -15.49 0.66
C PRO A 189 -5.77 -15.30 -0.33
N VAL A 190 -5.97 -14.45 -1.34
CA VAL A 190 -4.98 -14.12 -2.37
C VAL A 190 -3.74 -13.49 -1.73
N ARG A 191 -3.96 -12.52 -0.83
CA ARG A 191 -2.87 -11.80 -0.17
C ARG A 191 -2.07 -12.68 0.81
N ASN A 192 -2.73 -13.58 1.54
CA ASN A 192 -2.02 -14.49 2.46
C ASN A 192 -1.25 -15.58 1.71
N ALA A 193 -1.78 -16.09 0.59
CA ALA A 193 -1.03 -16.98 -0.30
C ALA A 193 0.21 -16.29 -0.88
N MET A 194 0.07 -15.08 -1.45
CA MET A 194 1.20 -14.32 -1.98
C MET A 194 2.23 -13.92 -0.93
N ARG A 195 1.79 -13.55 0.27
CA ARG A 195 2.69 -13.20 1.37
C ARG A 195 3.58 -14.39 1.74
N SER A 196 3.03 -15.59 1.68
CA SER A 196 3.76 -16.82 2.02
C SER A 196 4.69 -17.25 0.89
N SER A 197 4.30 -17.04 -0.38
CA SER A 197 5.15 -17.34 -1.56
C SER A 197 6.22 -16.28 -1.86
N THR A 198 6.20 -15.14 -1.17
CA THR A 198 7.23 -14.09 -1.27
C THR A 198 8.23 -14.15 -0.13
N TYR A 199 8.18 -15.20 0.71
CA TYR A 199 9.15 -15.38 1.77
C TYR A 199 10.49 -15.78 1.16
N TRP A 200 11.41 -14.81 1.12
CA TRP A 200 12.78 -14.88 0.60
C TRP A 200 12.95 -14.90 -0.93
N SER A 201 13.42 -13.78 -1.50
CA SER A 201 14.71 -13.73 -2.24
C SER A 201 14.92 -12.38 -2.92
N GLU A 202 15.67 -11.46 -2.30
CA GLU A 202 16.60 -10.70 -3.15
C GLU A 202 17.72 -11.67 -3.52
N ARG A 203 17.94 -11.86 -4.83
CA ARG A 203 18.95 -12.80 -5.32
C ARG A 203 20.35 -12.26 -5.01
N PRO A 204 21.28 -13.12 -4.54
CA PRO A 204 22.58 -12.68 -4.05
C PRO A 204 23.50 -12.06 -5.12
N GLY A 205 23.18 -12.18 -6.41
CA GLY A 205 23.94 -11.60 -7.53
C GLY A 205 23.26 -10.43 -8.25
N GLY A 206 22.17 -9.87 -7.71
CA GLY A 206 21.40 -8.83 -8.40
C GLY A 206 20.52 -9.36 -9.54
N VAL A 207 19.85 -8.44 -10.23
CA VAL A 207 18.99 -8.71 -11.39
C VAL A 207 19.36 -7.70 -12.48
N HIS A 208 20.24 -8.11 -13.38
CA HIS A 208 20.74 -7.27 -14.48
C HIS A 208 19.98 -7.48 -15.79
N ALA A 209 19.31 -8.63 -15.96
CA ALA A 209 18.55 -8.95 -17.15
C ALA A 209 17.04 -9.05 -16.89
N LEU A 210 16.24 -8.58 -17.86
CA LEU A 210 14.78 -8.68 -17.81
C LEU A 210 14.30 -10.14 -17.74
N ARG A 211 15.01 -11.06 -18.42
CA ARG A 211 14.72 -12.49 -18.37
C ARG A 211 14.75 -13.04 -16.95
N ASP A 212 15.75 -12.64 -16.17
CA ASP A 212 15.94 -13.14 -14.81
C ASP A 212 14.88 -12.59 -13.86
N TYR A 213 14.47 -11.34 -14.09
CA TYR A 213 13.33 -10.72 -13.41
C TYR A 213 12.02 -11.47 -13.71
N VAL A 214 11.70 -11.70 -14.98
CA VAL A 214 10.47 -12.41 -15.39
C VAL A 214 10.45 -13.83 -14.83
N ALA A 215 11.58 -14.53 -14.85
CA ALA A 215 11.70 -15.86 -14.25
C ALA A 215 11.45 -15.84 -12.73
N ALA A 216 11.93 -14.80 -12.04
CA ALA A 216 11.70 -14.63 -10.61
C ALA A 216 10.22 -14.37 -10.29
N GLU A 217 9.57 -13.45 -11.00
CA GLU A 217 8.15 -13.17 -10.80
C GLU A 217 7.29 -14.42 -11.10
N ARG A 218 7.61 -15.16 -12.18
CA ARG A 218 6.92 -16.41 -12.51
C ARG A 218 7.05 -17.46 -11.40
N ALA A 219 8.22 -17.55 -10.75
CA ALA A 219 8.43 -18.46 -9.64
C ALA A 219 7.51 -18.10 -8.45
N VAL A 220 7.38 -16.81 -8.12
CA VAL A 220 6.49 -16.33 -7.05
C VAL A 220 5.03 -16.73 -7.30
N PHE A 221 4.54 -16.60 -8.54
CA PHE A 221 3.17 -17.02 -8.88
C PHE A 221 2.99 -18.54 -8.88
N ARG A 222 4.00 -19.30 -9.33
CA ARG A 222 3.97 -20.76 -9.28
C ARG A 222 3.91 -21.25 -7.82
N GLU A 223 4.73 -20.66 -6.96
CA GLU A 223 4.75 -20.97 -5.54
C GLU A 223 3.45 -20.54 -4.86
N MET A 224 2.90 -19.38 -5.20
CA MET A 224 1.58 -18.95 -4.73
C MET A 224 0.50 -20.00 -5.04
N GLY A 225 0.49 -20.55 -6.26
CA GLY A 225 -0.45 -21.61 -6.63
C GLY A 225 -0.27 -22.88 -5.79
N GLY A 226 0.98 -23.27 -5.53
CA GLY A 226 1.33 -24.38 -4.65
C GLY A 226 0.86 -24.16 -3.21
N VAL A 227 1.20 -23.01 -2.62
CA VAL A 227 0.78 -22.60 -1.28
C VAL A 227 -0.74 -22.57 -1.18
N PHE A 228 -1.43 -21.97 -2.16
CA PHE A 228 -2.88 -21.90 -2.14
C PHE A 228 -3.51 -23.29 -2.12
N ARG A 229 -3.01 -24.21 -2.96
CA ARG A 229 -3.53 -25.59 -3.03
C ARG A 229 -3.21 -26.40 -1.77
N SER A 230 -2.00 -26.28 -1.22
CA SER A 230 -1.61 -26.99 0.00
C SER A 230 -2.40 -26.47 1.19
N MET A 231 -2.39 -25.16 1.42
CA MET A 231 -3.05 -24.56 2.58
C MET A 231 -4.57 -24.71 2.53
N ALA A 232 -5.17 -24.73 1.34
CA ALA A 232 -6.59 -25.06 1.20
C ALA A 232 -6.93 -26.49 1.66
N ARG A 233 -5.98 -27.44 1.53
CA ARG A 233 -6.14 -28.82 1.99
C ARG A 233 -5.79 -29.00 3.46
N ASP A 234 -4.70 -28.36 3.91
CA ASP A 234 -4.07 -28.65 5.20
C ASP A 234 -4.65 -27.78 6.33
N GLU A 235 -4.89 -26.48 6.07
CA GLU A 235 -5.33 -25.52 7.09
C GLU A 235 -6.73 -24.90 6.82
N GLY A 236 -7.19 -24.97 5.57
CA GLY A 236 -8.47 -24.43 5.13
C GLY A 236 -8.61 -22.92 5.39
N PHE A 237 -9.77 -22.51 5.93
CA PHE A 237 -10.08 -21.10 6.17
C PHE A 237 -9.16 -20.40 7.17
N ARG A 238 -8.56 -21.15 8.12
CA ARG A 238 -7.73 -20.56 9.17
C ARG A 238 -6.51 -19.85 8.58
N PHE A 239 -5.85 -20.47 7.61
CA PHE A 239 -4.73 -19.86 6.89
C PHE A 239 -5.13 -18.57 6.16
N PHE A 240 -6.20 -18.64 5.36
CA PHE A 240 -6.61 -17.55 4.49
C PHE A 240 -7.12 -16.31 5.23
N PHE A 241 -7.74 -16.50 6.40
CA PHE A 241 -8.24 -15.41 7.23
C PHE A 241 -7.34 -15.09 8.44
N ASN A 242 -6.19 -15.74 8.56
CA ASN A 242 -5.24 -15.47 9.64
C ASN A 242 -4.83 -13.99 9.63
N GLY A 243 -5.09 -13.29 10.74
CA GLY A 243 -4.77 -11.88 10.91
C GLY A 243 -5.48 -10.93 9.93
N VAL A 244 -6.63 -11.33 9.36
CA VAL A 244 -7.40 -10.52 8.41
C VAL A 244 -7.86 -9.21 9.05
N LEU A 245 -8.45 -9.24 10.25
CA LEU A 245 -8.93 -8.04 10.94
C LEU A 245 -7.80 -7.03 11.16
N ARG A 246 -6.68 -7.50 11.73
CA ARG A 246 -5.48 -6.69 11.94
C ARG A 246 -4.96 -6.09 10.64
N THR A 247 -4.97 -6.87 9.55
CA THR A 247 -4.56 -6.40 8.23
C THR A 247 -5.49 -5.32 7.72
N THR A 248 -6.80 -5.58 7.73
CA THR A 248 -7.85 -4.69 7.28
C THR A 248 -7.77 -3.35 7.99
N PHE A 249 -7.74 -3.33 9.33
CA PHE A 249 -7.60 -2.07 10.08
C PHE A 249 -6.28 -1.36 9.77
N LYS A 250 -5.17 -2.11 9.71
CA LYS A 250 -3.85 -1.53 9.41
C LYS A 250 -3.77 -0.85 8.04
N SER A 251 -4.49 -1.34 7.03
CA SER A 251 -4.47 -0.79 5.67
C SER A 251 -5.62 0.17 5.38
N SER A 252 -6.82 -0.14 5.84
CA SER A 252 -8.05 0.60 5.49
C SER A 252 -8.16 1.94 6.22
N VAL A 253 -7.70 2.04 7.48
CA VAL A 253 -7.74 3.32 8.21
C VAL A 253 -6.82 4.36 7.56
N PRO A 254 -5.53 4.07 7.25
CA PRO A 254 -4.70 5.01 6.52
C PRO A 254 -5.23 5.32 5.12
N PHE A 255 -5.77 4.33 4.39
CA PHE A 255 -6.36 4.58 3.09
C PHE A 255 -7.54 5.56 3.17
N ALA A 256 -8.45 5.34 4.12
CA ALA A 256 -9.62 6.18 4.33
C ALA A 256 -9.24 7.62 4.68
N VAL A 257 -8.31 7.81 5.63
CA VAL A 257 -7.83 9.14 6.01
C VAL A 257 -7.13 9.83 4.84
N THR A 258 -6.29 9.10 4.09
CA THR A 258 -5.61 9.64 2.90
C THR A 258 -6.63 10.09 1.86
N TYR A 259 -7.66 9.29 1.57
CA TYR A 259 -8.69 9.62 0.61
C TYR A 259 -9.50 10.86 1.03
N ALA A 260 -9.94 10.91 2.29
CA ALA A 260 -10.70 12.04 2.82
C ALA A 260 -9.88 13.34 2.82
N LEU A 261 -8.59 13.28 3.20
CA LEU A 261 -7.68 14.42 3.12
C LEU A 261 -7.42 14.84 1.68
N PHE A 262 -7.21 13.89 0.77
CA PHE A 262 -7.07 14.18 -0.66
C PHE A 262 -8.27 14.96 -1.19
N LYS A 263 -9.49 14.53 -0.84
CA LYS A 263 -10.74 15.21 -1.22
C LYS A 263 -10.85 16.60 -0.58
N SER A 264 -10.53 16.75 0.70
CA SER A 264 -10.58 18.05 1.39
C SER A 264 -9.56 19.05 0.86
N MET A 265 -8.43 18.58 0.32
CA MET A 265 -7.43 19.41 -0.36
C MET A 265 -7.83 19.79 -1.80
N GLY A 266 -9.06 19.53 -2.23
CA GLY A 266 -9.56 19.81 -3.58
C GLY A 266 -9.24 18.70 -4.60
N GLY A 267 -8.72 17.56 -4.16
CA GLY A 267 -8.44 16.43 -5.02
C GLY A 267 -9.71 15.83 -5.63
N SER A 268 -9.63 15.44 -6.90
CA SER A 268 -10.71 14.74 -7.60
C SER A 268 -10.15 13.60 -8.44
N ILE A 269 -10.74 12.41 -8.30
CA ILE A 269 -10.45 11.23 -9.13
C ILE A 269 -11.38 11.16 -10.36
N GLY A 270 -12.04 12.26 -10.71
CA GLY A 270 -12.96 12.37 -11.84
C GLY A 270 -14.40 11.96 -11.51
N LEU A 271 -15.32 12.27 -12.44
CA LEU A 271 -16.67 11.72 -12.49
C LEU A 271 -16.67 10.48 -13.40
N PRO A 272 -17.61 9.53 -13.25
CA PRO A 272 -17.66 8.35 -14.10
C PRO A 272 -17.77 8.75 -15.59
N THR A 273 -16.68 8.52 -16.33
CA THR A 273 -16.57 8.69 -17.78
C THR A 273 -17.15 7.46 -18.48
N GLY A 274 -18.46 7.28 -18.35
CA GLY A 274 -19.19 6.18 -18.97
C GLY A 274 -20.66 6.53 -19.04
N SER A 275 -21.16 6.65 -20.26
CA SER A 275 -22.56 6.88 -20.64
C SER A 275 -23.48 5.76 -20.15
N SER A 276 -23.72 5.71 -18.84
CA SER A 276 -24.77 4.92 -18.19
C SER A 276 -25.15 5.56 -16.87
N TYR A 277 -25.50 6.85 -16.92
CA TYR A 277 -26.32 7.48 -15.90
C TYR A 277 -27.73 6.84 -15.96
N ARG A 278 -27.92 5.66 -15.35
CA ARG A 278 -29.23 5.33 -14.79
C ARG A 278 -29.32 6.11 -13.49
N GLY A 279 -29.96 7.27 -13.55
CA GLY A 279 -30.27 8.07 -12.38
C GLY A 279 -30.97 7.20 -11.34
N VAL A 280 -30.26 6.88 -10.27
CA VAL A 280 -30.88 6.50 -9.01
C VAL A 280 -30.69 7.70 -8.10
N HIS A 281 -31.71 8.57 -8.10
CA HIS A 281 -31.98 9.46 -6.99
C HIS A 281 -32.19 8.61 -5.72
N SER A 282 -31.11 8.22 -5.04
CA SER A 282 -31.17 7.83 -3.64
C SER A 282 -31.09 9.09 -2.78
N GLY A 283 -32.09 9.94 -2.96
CA GLY A 283 -32.28 11.20 -2.24
C GLY A 283 -33.76 11.40 -1.96
N ARG A 284 -34.44 10.37 -1.44
CA ARG A 284 -35.75 10.55 -0.82
C ARG A 284 -35.55 10.68 0.67
N HIS A 285 -35.79 11.90 1.14
CA HIS A 285 -36.22 12.23 2.49
C HIS A 285 -36.96 11.06 3.15
N PHE A 286 -36.33 10.44 4.15
CA PHE A 286 -37.12 9.88 5.25
C PHE A 286 -37.59 11.07 6.08
N SER A 287 -38.78 11.54 5.70
CA SER A 287 -39.59 12.46 6.49
C SER A 287 -39.74 11.89 7.90
N ARG A 288 -39.63 12.78 8.88
CA ARG A 288 -39.98 12.58 10.27
C ARG A 288 -41.40 12.01 10.40
N ARG A 289 -41.56 11.13 11.38
CA ARG A 289 -42.75 10.86 12.23
C ARG A 289 -44.07 11.48 11.77
N PHE A 290 -45.04 10.66 11.43
CA PHE A 290 -46.26 10.35 12.19
C PHE A 290 -46.87 9.06 11.63
#